data_AF-A0A368YCJ5-F1
#
_entry.id   AF-A0A368YCJ5-F1
#
_cell.length_a   1.000
_cell.length_b   1.000
_cell.length_c   1.000
_cell.angle_alpha   90.00
_cell.angle_beta   90.00
_cell.angle_gamma   90.00
#
_symmetry.space_group_name_H-M   'P 1'
#
loop_
_entity.id
_entity.type
_entity.pdbx_description
1 polymer ?
#
loop_
_entity_poly.entity_id
_entity_poly.type
_entity_poly.pdbx_seq_one_letter_code
_entity_poly.pdbx_strand_id
1 'polypeptide(L)'
;MTWFKGANDLSQLQLSLVERVVDRIRATPGGAVFWVQGGAGSGKTIVLSHIARRLMAEQPGLHIVFLTYTHALAGMIRQAVKESGTKAEVSTHLRFLNSQQKRVDVILLDEIQDVKRADLEALRRRCTHLVAAGDCEQRIYEVMNTEAAIDEVIRFEKGRLLELFRITKFIVRAVRTVLPGTQLAENDVRKLRDVTAAVKRFDNPRLETRWTYDEALALARPKYPSAILLPNHRAVLDFCRVLAEDLGIATTGPKVEVKNGRVVDYRELNAHFEAHRMPVRYFGNGIGDLSDADGRPLVFIMTYHSSKGLDFDVVHMPGLVSTMQIIPTRALEEAPDLDRTLFFVAMTRSRERLVMSYSGSHAHAFVEGLPRDAVAFSEHIETPDEEEDILF
;
A
#
# COMPACT_ATOMS: atom_id res chain seq x y z
N MET A 1 14.25 4.65 -3.00
CA MET A 1 13.59 5.14 -1.75
C MET A 1 14.26 4.47 -0.55
N THR A 2 14.98 5.19 0.34
CA THR A 2 15.68 4.54 1.48
C THR A 2 14.71 4.20 2.61
N TRP A 3 14.42 2.92 2.77
CA TRP A 3 13.46 2.39 3.74
C TRP A 3 13.99 2.42 5.18
N PHE A 4 15.31 2.32 5.37
CA PHE A 4 15.94 2.54 6.65
C PHE A 4 16.03 4.03 6.94
N LYS A 5 14.99 4.56 7.57
CA LYS A 5 15.11 5.78 8.36
C LYS A 5 16.12 5.54 9.50
N GLY A 6 16.93 6.55 9.82
CA GLY A 6 17.91 6.45 10.91
C GLY A 6 17.21 6.29 12.26
N ALA A 7 17.94 5.86 13.30
CA ALA A 7 17.36 5.79 14.66
C ALA A 7 16.83 7.15 15.16
N ASN A 8 17.38 8.25 14.62
CA ASN A 8 16.96 9.64 14.93
C ASN A 8 15.63 10.04 14.28
N ASP A 9 15.07 9.21 13.40
CA ASP A 9 13.81 9.48 12.70
C ASP A 9 12.59 8.80 13.35
N LEU A 10 12.82 8.00 14.41
CA LEU A 10 11.76 7.37 15.18
C LEU A 10 11.20 8.34 16.23
N SER A 11 9.90 8.28 16.47
CA SER A 11 9.33 8.96 17.63
C SER A 11 9.73 8.29 18.94
N GLN A 12 9.56 9.00 20.05
CA GLN A 12 9.79 8.44 21.39
C GLN A 12 8.92 7.21 21.66
N LEU A 13 7.67 7.21 21.19
CA LEU A 13 6.79 6.04 21.32
C LEU A 13 7.33 4.84 20.54
N GLN A 14 7.74 5.06 19.28
CA GLN A 14 8.33 4.00 18.45
C GLN A 14 9.63 3.46 19.05
N LEU A 15 10.53 4.33 19.53
CA LEU A 15 11.77 3.94 20.20
C LEU A 15 11.50 3.10 21.45
N SER A 16 10.62 3.58 22.33
CA SER A 16 10.25 2.86 23.56
C SER A 16 9.66 1.48 23.28
N LEU A 17 8.94 1.34 22.15
CA LEU A 17 8.37 0.06 21.74
C LEU A 17 9.43 -0.88 21.19
N VAL A 18 10.37 -0.38 20.38
CA VAL A 18 11.53 -1.16 19.92
C VAL A 18 12.32 -1.69 21.12
N GLU A 19 12.65 -0.84 22.09
CA GLU A 19 13.39 -1.22 23.30
C GLU A 19 12.65 -2.28 24.11
N ARG A 20 11.36 -2.07 24.36
CA ARG A 20 10.52 -3.03 25.09
C ARG A 20 10.50 -4.41 24.44
N VAL A 21 10.35 -4.48 23.12
CA VAL A 21 10.33 -5.77 22.40
C VAL A 21 11.69 -6.47 22.47
N VAL A 22 12.78 -5.72 22.28
CA VAL A 22 14.14 -6.26 22.34
C VAL A 22 14.46 -6.79 23.74
N ASP A 23 14.15 -6.02 24.78
CA ASP A 23 14.34 -6.42 26.17
C ASP A 23 13.49 -7.64 26.53
N ARG A 24 12.25 -7.70 26.01
CA ARG A 24 11.38 -8.86 26.21
C ARG A 24 11.93 -10.13 25.57
N ILE A 25 12.46 -10.04 24.36
CA ILE A 25 13.13 -11.16 23.67
C ILE A 25 14.32 -11.64 24.52
N ARG A 26 15.14 -10.70 25.01
CA ARG A 26 16.30 -11.00 25.87
C ARG A 26 15.89 -11.69 27.18
N ALA A 27 14.84 -11.19 27.84
CA ALA A 27 14.36 -11.70 29.12
C ALA A 27 13.62 -13.05 29.01
N THR A 28 13.30 -13.51 27.80
CA THR A 28 12.43 -14.69 27.60
C THR A 28 13.05 -15.72 26.64
N PRO A 29 14.15 -16.41 27.00
CA PRO A 29 14.81 -17.38 26.11
C PRO A 29 13.90 -18.52 25.63
N GLY A 30 12.83 -18.83 26.39
CA GLY A 30 11.80 -19.81 26.01
C GLY A 30 10.85 -19.35 24.90
N GLY A 31 10.95 -18.09 24.46
CA GLY A 31 10.16 -17.51 23.40
C GLY A 31 9.22 -16.40 23.87
N ALA A 32 9.19 -15.32 23.10
CA ALA A 32 8.31 -14.17 23.30
C ALA A 32 7.36 -14.04 22.11
N VAL A 33 6.12 -13.64 22.38
CA VAL A 33 5.11 -13.29 21.37
C VAL A 33 4.67 -11.86 21.62
N PHE A 34 4.92 -10.99 20.66
CA PHE A 34 4.62 -9.58 20.77
C PHE A 34 3.88 -9.08 19.53
N TRP A 35 2.91 -8.18 19.73
CA TRP A 35 2.15 -7.55 18.66
C TRP A 35 2.27 -6.02 18.73
N VAL A 36 2.92 -5.45 17.72
CA VAL A 36 2.96 -4.02 17.43
C VAL A 36 1.70 -3.63 16.67
N GLN A 37 0.74 -3.05 17.39
CA GLN A 37 -0.52 -2.57 16.83
C GLN A 37 -0.40 -1.10 16.41
N GLY A 38 -1.07 -0.69 15.35
CA GLY A 38 -1.15 0.72 15.00
C GLY A 38 -1.90 0.96 13.70
N GLY A 39 -2.52 2.13 13.55
CA GLY A 39 -3.26 2.50 12.34
C GLY A 39 -2.37 2.64 11.10
N ALA A 40 -2.96 2.92 9.93
CA ALA A 40 -2.19 3.25 8.73
C ALA A 40 -1.26 4.43 8.97
N GLY A 41 -0.01 4.32 8.53
CA GLY A 41 0.94 5.42 8.69
C GLY A 41 1.55 5.59 10.08
N SER A 42 1.32 4.67 11.01
CA SER A 42 1.95 4.68 12.36
C SER A 42 3.41 4.21 12.37
N GLY A 43 3.93 3.70 11.26
CA GLY A 43 5.31 3.23 11.15
C GLY A 43 5.55 1.82 11.68
N LYS A 44 4.52 0.96 11.75
CA LYS A 44 4.61 -0.46 12.15
C LYS A 44 5.80 -1.21 11.52
N THR A 45 5.90 -1.17 10.20
CA THR A 45 6.97 -1.85 9.47
C THR A 45 8.35 -1.25 9.80
N ILE A 46 8.43 0.07 10.00
CA ILE A 46 9.66 0.74 10.45
C ILE A 46 10.05 0.19 11.84
N VAL A 47 9.12 0.09 12.79
CA VAL A 47 9.38 -0.48 14.12
C VAL A 47 9.92 -1.91 14.01
N LEU A 48 9.31 -2.79 13.22
CA LEU A 48 9.83 -4.14 12.99
C LEU A 48 11.27 -4.14 12.45
N SER A 49 11.58 -3.23 11.53
CA SER A 49 12.91 -3.07 10.93
C SER A 49 13.97 -2.68 11.96
N HIS A 50 13.62 -1.76 12.86
CA HIS A 50 14.50 -1.32 13.93
C HIS A 50 14.69 -2.41 14.99
N ILE A 51 13.66 -3.21 15.28
CA ILE A 51 13.77 -4.41 16.12
C ILE A 51 14.78 -5.38 15.48
N ALA A 52 14.63 -5.70 14.19
CA ALA A 52 15.57 -6.57 13.47
C ALA A 52 17.02 -6.07 13.60
N ARG A 53 17.24 -4.78 13.27
CA ARG A 53 18.56 -4.16 13.30
C ARG A 53 19.17 -4.21 14.70
N ARG A 54 18.37 -3.92 15.74
CA ARG A 54 18.86 -3.89 17.12
C ARG A 54 19.21 -5.29 17.61
N LEU A 55 18.36 -6.28 17.36
CA LEU A 55 18.62 -7.68 17.70
C LEU A 55 19.89 -8.19 17.03
N MET A 56 20.12 -7.86 15.76
CA MET A 56 21.31 -8.32 15.04
C MET A 56 22.59 -7.61 15.48
N ALA A 57 22.50 -6.34 15.88
CA ALA A 57 23.64 -5.61 16.43
C ALA A 57 24.06 -6.18 17.80
N GLU A 58 23.09 -6.56 18.64
CA GLU A 58 23.35 -7.09 19.97
C GLU A 58 23.64 -8.60 19.97
N GLN A 59 23.04 -9.35 19.05
CA GLN A 59 23.13 -10.80 18.94
C GLN A 59 23.29 -11.24 17.46
N PRO A 60 24.50 -11.09 16.88
CA PRO A 60 24.74 -11.36 15.45
C PRO A 60 24.48 -12.80 15.00
N GLY A 61 24.37 -13.74 15.94
CA GLY A 61 24.10 -15.16 15.68
C GLY A 61 22.62 -15.51 15.52
N LEU A 62 21.69 -14.59 15.79
CA LEU A 62 20.25 -14.86 15.66
C LEU A 62 19.86 -15.06 14.19
N HIS A 63 19.17 -16.17 13.93
CA HIS A 63 18.49 -16.39 12.67
C HIS A 63 17.15 -15.65 12.66
N ILE A 64 17.15 -14.45 12.06
CA ILE A 64 15.98 -13.58 11.94
C ILE A 64 15.40 -13.68 10.54
N VAL A 65 14.08 -13.92 10.48
CA VAL A 65 13.31 -13.92 9.23
C VAL A 65 12.23 -12.85 9.30
N PHE A 66 12.24 -11.93 8.33
CA PHE A 66 11.20 -10.93 8.11
C PHE A 66 10.19 -11.47 7.10
N LEU A 67 8.93 -11.58 7.51
CA LEU A 67 7.83 -12.09 6.72
C LEU A 67 6.85 -10.97 6.38
N THR A 68 6.51 -10.86 5.10
CA THR A 68 5.49 -9.92 4.61
C THR A 68 4.30 -10.67 4.02
N TYR A 69 3.21 -9.94 3.80
CA TYR A 69 2.08 -10.45 3.03
C TYR A 69 2.33 -10.34 1.51
N THR A 70 2.71 -9.15 1.03
CA THR A 70 2.86 -8.90 -0.41
C THR A 70 4.29 -9.12 -0.91
N HIS A 71 4.42 -9.58 -2.16
CA HIS A 71 5.72 -9.72 -2.84
C HIS A 71 6.42 -8.38 -3.06
N ALA A 72 5.65 -7.31 -3.32
CA ALA A 72 6.18 -5.97 -3.53
C ALA A 72 6.87 -5.43 -2.26
N LEU A 73 6.21 -5.55 -1.10
CA LEU A 73 6.82 -5.18 0.17
C LEU A 73 8.06 -6.05 0.45
N ALA A 74 7.99 -7.36 0.24
CA ALA A 74 9.16 -8.23 0.42
C ALA A 74 10.38 -7.78 -0.42
N GLY A 75 10.16 -7.34 -1.66
CA GLY A 75 11.20 -6.80 -2.53
C GLY A 75 11.85 -5.54 -1.93
N MET A 76 11.02 -4.60 -1.48
CA MET A 76 11.47 -3.37 -0.83
C MET A 76 12.30 -3.66 0.43
N ILE A 77 11.83 -4.56 1.30
CA ILE A 77 12.53 -4.93 2.54
C ILE A 77 13.86 -5.62 2.22
N ARG A 78 13.90 -6.49 1.20
CA ARG A 78 15.16 -7.13 0.76
C ARG A 78 16.21 -6.11 0.34
N GLN A 79 15.80 -5.12 -0.46
CA GLN A 79 16.71 -4.05 -0.88
C GLN A 79 17.23 -3.27 0.32
N ALA A 80 16.35 -2.90 1.24
CA ALA A 80 16.71 -2.19 2.45
C ALA A 80 17.70 -2.97 3.33
N VAL A 81 17.43 -4.26 3.57
CA VAL A 81 18.30 -5.16 4.35
C VAL A 81 19.68 -5.31 3.70
N LYS A 82 19.72 -5.37 2.36
CA LYS A 82 20.96 -5.41 1.58
C LYS A 82 21.76 -4.11 1.74
N GLU A 83 21.11 -2.96 1.65
CA GLU A 83 21.73 -1.64 1.82
C GLU A 83 22.27 -1.41 3.24
N SER A 84 21.58 -1.95 4.26
CA SER A 84 22.01 -1.84 5.66
C SER A 84 23.13 -2.82 6.05
N GLY A 85 23.62 -3.66 5.13
CA GLY A 85 24.63 -4.69 5.39
C GLY A 85 24.14 -5.79 6.35
N THR A 86 22.83 -5.91 6.53
CA THR A 86 22.21 -6.80 7.50
C THR A 86 21.93 -8.17 6.87
N LYS A 87 22.05 -9.27 7.63
CA LYS A 87 21.86 -10.66 7.16
C LYS A 87 20.45 -11.24 7.39
N ALA A 88 19.44 -10.40 7.60
CA ALA A 88 18.08 -10.89 7.84
C ALA A 88 17.51 -11.54 6.57
N GLU A 89 16.88 -12.70 6.71
CA GLU A 89 16.15 -13.30 5.59
C GLU A 89 14.81 -12.57 5.40
N VAL A 90 14.37 -12.38 4.15
CA VAL A 90 13.10 -11.70 3.85
C VAL A 90 12.30 -12.52 2.84
N SER A 91 11.10 -12.92 3.23
CA SER A 91 10.20 -13.75 2.43
C SER A 91 8.74 -13.35 2.61
N THR A 92 7.83 -13.88 1.78
CA THR A 92 6.41 -13.92 2.13
C THR A 92 6.17 -15.06 3.12
N HIS A 93 5.14 -14.94 3.97
CA HIS A 93 4.82 -15.97 4.97
C HIS A 93 4.53 -17.34 4.34
N LEU A 94 3.75 -17.39 3.25
CA LEU A 94 3.45 -18.63 2.53
C LEU A 94 4.70 -19.30 1.97
N ARG A 95 5.63 -18.53 1.38
CA ARG A 95 6.88 -19.08 0.85
C ARG A 95 7.75 -19.65 1.98
N PHE A 96 7.78 -19.01 3.14
CA PHE A 96 8.50 -19.50 4.31
C PHE A 96 7.87 -20.80 4.86
N LEU A 97 6.55 -20.86 4.97
CA LEU A 97 5.83 -22.06 5.44
C LEU A 97 5.98 -23.25 4.49
N ASN A 98 6.04 -23.00 3.18
CA ASN A 98 6.26 -24.03 2.16
C ASN A 98 7.74 -24.43 2.02
N SER A 99 8.66 -23.78 2.72
CA SER A 99 10.10 -24.07 2.64
C SER A 99 10.53 -25.24 3.54
N GLN A 100 11.62 -25.91 3.18
CA GLN A 100 12.27 -26.96 3.99
C GLN A 100 13.07 -26.40 5.17
N GLN A 101 13.11 -25.07 5.34
CA GLN A 101 13.73 -24.43 6.50
C GLN A 101 13.17 -25.04 7.78
N LYS A 102 13.91 -25.04 8.90
CA LYS A 102 13.39 -25.54 10.18
C LYS A 102 12.97 -24.34 11.05
N ARG A 103 12.90 -24.55 12.37
CA ARG A 103 12.65 -23.50 13.35
C ARG A 103 13.73 -22.42 13.26
N VAL A 104 13.34 -21.16 13.36
CA VAL A 104 14.23 -19.99 13.41
C VAL A 104 14.16 -19.30 14.77
N ASP A 105 15.08 -18.40 15.07
CA ASP A 105 15.10 -17.73 16.38
C ASP A 105 14.01 -16.67 16.45
N VAL A 106 13.92 -15.81 15.45
CA VAL A 106 12.97 -14.68 15.44
C VAL A 106 12.24 -14.61 14.11
N ILE A 107 10.91 -14.61 14.16
CA ILE A 107 10.05 -14.20 13.05
C ILE A 107 9.55 -12.79 13.32
N LEU A 108 9.76 -11.88 12.37
CA LEU A 108 9.16 -10.56 12.32
C LEU A 108 8.07 -10.61 11.24
N LEU A 109 6.80 -10.60 11.63
CA LEU A 109 5.66 -10.76 10.73
C LEU A 109 4.95 -9.42 10.54
N ASP A 110 4.90 -8.90 9.33
CA ASP A 110 4.08 -7.74 8.99
C ASP A 110 2.70 -8.16 8.48
N GLU A 111 1.72 -7.25 8.64
CA GLU A 111 0.32 -7.43 8.22
C GLU A 111 -0.37 -8.68 8.82
N ILE A 112 -0.20 -8.91 10.12
CA ILE A 112 -0.76 -10.10 10.81
C ILE A 112 -2.27 -10.30 10.57
N GLN A 113 -3.03 -9.22 10.41
CA GLN A 113 -4.47 -9.30 10.20
C GLN A 113 -4.86 -10.03 8.91
N ASP A 114 -3.95 -10.12 7.93
CA ASP A 114 -4.21 -10.79 6.66
C ASP A 114 -3.66 -12.22 6.61
N VAL A 115 -3.09 -12.72 7.72
CA VAL A 115 -2.56 -14.08 7.80
C VAL A 115 -3.63 -15.05 8.28
N LYS A 116 -3.81 -16.16 7.56
CA LYS A 116 -4.74 -17.22 7.98
C LYS A 116 -4.41 -17.71 9.39
N ARG A 117 -5.43 -18.00 10.19
CA ARG A 117 -5.26 -18.50 11.56
C ARG A 117 -4.39 -19.76 11.62
N ALA A 118 -4.62 -20.72 10.72
CA ALA A 118 -3.79 -21.93 10.62
C ALA A 118 -2.32 -21.63 10.27
N ASP A 119 -2.08 -20.64 9.42
CA ASP A 119 -0.72 -20.21 9.05
C ASP A 119 -0.04 -19.51 10.23
N LEU A 120 -0.78 -18.72 11.02
CA LEU A 120 -0.28 -18.08 12.22
C LEU A 120 0.16 -19.10 13.29
N GLU A 121 -0.61 -20.16 13.50
CA GLU A 121 -0.23 -21.30 14.37
C GLU A 121 1.02 -22.03 13.84
N ALA A 122 1.10 -22.22 12.53
CA ALA A 122 2.26 -22.84 11.89
C ALA A 122 3.51 -21.97 12.11
N LEU A 123 3.43 -20.65 11.89
CA LEU A 123 4.51 -19.71 12.13
C LEU A 123 4.98 -19.73 13.58
N ARG A 124 4.06 -19.79 14.55
CA ARG A 124 4.41 -19.86 15.98
C ARG A 124 5.23 -21.09 16.33
N ARG A 125 4.91 -22.25 15.74
CA ARG A 125 5.68 -23.49 15.90
C ARG A 125 7.05 -23.43 15.23
N ARG A 126 7.22 -22.53 14.28
CA ARG A 126 8.42 -22.36 13.43
C ARG A 126 9.40 -21.32 13.95
N CYS A 127 9.14 -20.71 15.11
CA CYS A 127 10.04 -19.74 15.71
C CYS A 127 10.23 -19.93 17.23
N THR A 128 11.27 -19.32 17.78
CA THR A 128 11.39 -19.10 19.22
C THR A 128 10.59 -17.87 19.62
N HIS A 129 10.85 -16.74 18.95
CA HIS A 129 10.16 -15.48 19.15
C HIS A 129 9.35 -15.09 17.91
N LEU A 130 8.13 -14.59 18.13
CA LEU A 130 7.27 -14.03 17.09
C LEU A 130 6.93 -12.59 17.45
N VAL A 131 7.40 -11.65 16.63
CA VAL A 131 6.99 -10.25 16.70
C VAL A 131 6.13 -9.96 15.50
N ALA A 132 4.86 -9.73 15.71
CA ALA A 132 3.90 -9.37 14.68
C ALA A 132 3.65 -7.86 14.67
N ALA A 133 3.34 -7.31 13.50
CA ALA A 133 2.76 -5.99 13.37
C ALA A 133 1.51 -6.05 12.48
N GLY A 134 0.52 -5.21 12.78
CA GLY A 134 -0.70 -5.18 11.98
C GLY A 134 -1.70 -4.11 12.37
N ASP A 135 -2.70 -3.96 11.51
CA ASP A 135 -3.84 -3.06 11.65
C ASP A 135 -5.11 -3.81 11.23
N CYS A 136 -5.92 -4.22 12.20
CA CYS A 136 -7.15 -4.97 11.93
C CYS A 136 -8.18 -4.17 11.10
N GLU A 137 -8.05 -2.84 10.99
CA GLU A 137 -8.91 -2.00 10.15
C GLU A 137 -8.50 -2.03 8.67
N GLN A 138 -7.35 -2.61 8.34
CA GLN A 138 -6.85 -2.79 6.98
C GLN A 138 -6.89 -4.25 6.50
N ARG A 139 -7.69 -5.12 7.13
CA ARG A 139 -7.86 -6.52 6.72
C ARG A 139 -8.62 -6.61 5.39
N ILE A 140 -7.96 -7.13 4.35
CA ILE A 140 -8.56 -7.28 3.01
C ILE A 140 -8.52 -8.72 2.49
N TYR A 141 -7.72 -9.60 3.11
CA TYR A 141 -7.63 -11.00 2.73
C TYR A 141 -8.33 -11.93 3.73
N GLU A 142 -8.24 -11.62 5.02
CA GLU A 142 -8.87 -12.41 6.09
C GLU A 142 -9.84 -11.52 6.86
N VAL A 143 -11.02 -11.27 6.26
CA VAL A 143 -11.99 -10.27 6.76
C VAL A 143 -12.53 -10.56 8.17
N MET A 144 -12.43 -11.83 8.62
CA MET A 144 -12.85 -12.28 9.95
C MET A 144 -11.76 -12.14 11.02
N ASN A 145 -10.54 -11.75 10.66
CA ASN A 145 -9.42 -11.59 11.60
C ASN A 145 -9.50 -10.27 12.37
N THR A 146 -10.46 -10.21 13.30
CA THR A 146 -10.50 -9.17 14.34
C THR A 146 -9.37 -9.35 15.35
N GLU A 147 -9.12 -8.33 16.18
CA GLU A 147 -8.12 -8.43 17.26
C GLU A 147 -8.40 -9.62 18.19
N ALA A 148 -9.68 -9.83 18.55
CA ALA A 148 -10.10 -10.95 19.37
C ALA A 148 -9.87 -12.29 18.67
N ALA A 149 -10.22 -12.39 17.38
CA ALA A 149 -10.03 -13.61 16.61
C ALA A 149 -8.55 -14.01 16.44
N ILE A 150 -7.63 -13.03 16.41
CA ILE A 150 -6.18 -13.28 16.37
C ILE A 150 -5.67 -13.70 17.75
N ASP A 151 -6.13 -13.03 18.82
CA ASP A 151 -5.76 -13.38 20.21
C ASP A 151 -6.20 -14.78 20.63
N GLU A 152 -7.33 -15.27 20.10
CA GLU A 152 -7.81 -16.64 20.29
C GLU A 152 -6.81 -17.68 19.77
N VAL A 153 -6.04 -17.33 18.73
CA VAL A 153 -5.03 -18.22 18.13
C VAL A 153 -3.71 -18.13 18.88
N ILE A 154 -3.22 -16.90 19.11
CA ILE A 154 -1.99 -16.63 19.84
C ILE A 154 -2.23 -15.45 20.78
N ARG A 155 -2.02 -15.67 22.08
CA ARG A 155 -2.06 -14.59 23.05
C ARG A 155 -0.79 -13.74 22.98
N PHE A 156 -0.91 -12.54 22.42
CA PHE A 156 0.21 -11.60 22.29
C PHE A 156 0.34 -10.65 23.49
N GLU A 157 1.58 -10.32 23.85
CA GLU A 157 1.85 -9.05 24.52
C GLU A 157 1.72 -7.91 23.51
N LYS A 158 1.10 -6.78 23.88
CA LYS A 158 0.72 -5.74 22.91
C LYS A 158 1.40 -4.41 23.21
N GLY A 159 1.82 -3.74 22.15
CA GLY A 159 2.21 -2.34 22.19
C GLY A 159 1.55 -1.57 21.06
N ARG A 160 0.95 -0.42 21.40
CA ARG A 160 0.15 0.38 20.45
C ARG A 160 0.94 1.61 20.01
N LEU A 161 1.07 1.77 18.70
CA LEU A 161 1.53 2.99 18.03
C LEU A 161 0.30 3.86 17.75
N LEU A 162 0.08 4.83 18.63
CA LEU A 162 -1.04 5.77 18.53
C LEU A 162 -0.72 6.94 17.60
N GLU A 163 0.56 7.31 17.50
CA GLU A 163 1.02 8.38 16.62
C GLU A 163 0.88 7.97 15.14
N LEU A 164 0.12 8.75 14.38
CA LEU A 164 -0.03 8.62 12.93
C LEU A 164 0.88 9.65 12.26
N PHE A 165 1.86 9.21 11.48
CA PHE A 165 2.82 10.11 10.82
C PHE A 165 2.41 10.48 9.39
N ARG A 166 1.37 9.81 8.86
CA ARG A 166 1.04 9.84 7.44
C ARG A 166 -0.46 9.94 7.14
N ILE A 167 -1.32 9.46 8.03
CA ILE A 167 -2.76 9.71 7.89
C ILE A 167 -3.01 11.17 8.25
N THR A 168 -3.72 11.91 7.40
CA THR A 168 -3.98 13.34 7.60
C THR A 168 -5.36 13.59 8.18
N LYS A 169 -5.65 14.83 8.60
CA LYS A 169 -7.00 15.21 9.07
C LYS A 169 -8.07 14.81 8.06
N PHE A 170 -7.76 14.93 6.77
CA PHE A 170 -8.60 14.47 5.68
C PHE A 170 -8.81 12.95 5.72
N ILE A 171 -7.75 12.13 5.72
CA ILE A 171 -7.90 10.67 5.69
C ILE A 171 -8.68 10.20 6.93
N VAL A 172 -8.41 10.72 8.13
CA VAL A 172 -9.20 10.37 9.34
C VAL A 172 -10.69 10.67 9.17
N ARG A 173 -11.04 11.83 8.61
CA ARG A 173 -12.44 12.24 8.43
C ARG A 173 -13.13 11.48 7.31
N ALA A 174 -12.45 11.29 6.18
CA ALA A 174 -12.95 10.48 5.07
C ALA A 174 -13.15 9.02 5.49
N VAL A 175 -12.28 8.49 6.36
CA VAL A 175 -12.45 7.16 6.93
C VAL A 175 -13.71 7.04 7.74
N ARG A 176 -14.07 8.05 8.55
CA ARG A 176 -15.33 7.99 9.31
C ARG A 176 -16.56 7.93 8.41
N THR A 177 -16.48 8.51 7.21
CA THR A 177 -17.53 8.37 6.21
C THR A 177 -17.51 6.99 5.56
N VAL A 178 -16.34 6.49 5.16
CA VAL A 178 -16.20 5.25 4.38
C VAL A 178 -16.32 4.00 5.26
N LEU A 179 -15.82 4.02 6.50
CA LEU A 179 -15.83 2.94 7.49
C LEU A 179 -16.39 3.46 8.84
N PRO A 180 -17.72 3.59 8.98
CA PRO A 180 -18.34 4.03 10.23
C PRO A 180 -18.11 2.98 11.33
N GLY A 181 -17.28 3.31 12.33
CA GLY A 181 -16.97 2.42 13.47
C GLY A 181 -15.48 2.29 13.79
N THR A 182 -14.59 2.73 12.89
CA THR A 182 -13.14 2.69 13.11
C THR A 182 -12.73 3.58 14.30
N GLN A 183 -12.10 2.98 15.31
CA GLN A 183 -11.53 3.68 16.47
C GLN A 183 -10.21 4.38 16.09
N LEU A 184 -10.29 5.48 15.35
CA LEU A 184 -9.15 6.39 15.16
C LEU A 184 -9.08 7.36 16.35
N ALA A 185 -7.97 7.35 17.09
CA ALA A 185 -7.77 8.24 18.24
C ALA A 185 -7.83 9.73 17.81
N GLU A 186 -8.81 10.48 18.30
CA GLU A 186 -9.02 11.91 17.98
C GLU A 186 -7.90 12.83 18.48
N ASN A 187 -7.16 12.39 19.50
CA ASN A 187 -6.23 13.24 20.23
C ASN A 187 -4.90 13.50 19.50
N ASP A 188 -4.56 12.71 18.49
CA ASP A 188 -3.27 12.80 17.75
C ASP A 188 -3.37 13.60 16.44
N VAL A 189 -4.56 14.12 16.12
CA VAL A 189 -4.85 14.86 14.87
C VAL A 189 -4.11 16.21 14.77
N ARG A 190 -3.58 16.72 15.89
CA ARG A 190 -2.99 18.09 15.98
C ARG A 190 -1.59 18.23 15.36
N LYS A 191 -0.89 17.13 15.05
CA LYS A 191 0.48 17.16 14.47
C LYS A 191 0.58 16.65 13.02
N LEU A 192 -0.55 16.38 12.37
CA LEU A 192 -0.59 15.76 11.04
C LEU A 192 -0.17 16.76 9.95
N ARG A 193 0.66 16.31 8.99
CA ARG A 193 0.95 17.07 7.75
C ARG A 193 -0.34 17.22 6.95
N ASP A 194 -0.53 18.35 6.27
CA ASP A 194 -1.64 18.54 5.34
C ASP A 194 -1.36 17.77 4.04
N VAL A 195 -1.96 16.59 3.91
CA VAL A 195 -2.12 15.96 2.58
C VAL A 195 -3.20 16.75 1.88
N THR A 196 -2.89 17.24 0.70
CA THR A 196 -3.90 17.83 -0.17
C THR A 196 -4.73 16.71 -0.77
N ALA A 197 -6.04 16.74 -0.50
CA ALA A 197 -6.99 15.83 -1.10
C ALA A 197 -7.88 16.59 -2.07
N ALA A 198 -7.95 16.12 -3.30
CA ALA A 198 -8.77 16.71 -4.34
C ALA A 198 -9.62 15.66 -5.03
N VAL A 199 -10.82 16.04 -5.43
CA VAL A 199 -11.67 15.30 -6.36
C VAL A 199 -11.83 16.15 -7.61
N LYS A 200 -11.52 15.57 -8.77
CA LYS A 200 -11.65 16.24 -10.06
C LYS A 200 -12.63 15.50 -10.97
N ARG A 201 -13.63 16.22 -11.47
CA ARG A 201 -14.58 15.72 -12.47
C ARG A 201 -14.05 16.00 -13.87
N PHE A 202 -14.26 15.04 -14.79
CA PHE A 202 -13.98 15.18 -16.22
C PHE A 202 -15.23 14.92 -17.05
N ASP A 203 -15.26 15.42 -18.28
CA ASP A 203 -16.38 15.17 -19.19
C ASP A 203 -16.39 13.75 -19.73
N ASN A 204 -15.21 13.20 -20.03
CA ASN A 204 -15.09 11.87 -20.60
C ASN A 204 -13.87 11.09 -20.05
N PRO A 205 -13.90 9.74 -20.14
CA PRO A 205 -12.83 8.89 -19.60
C PRO A 205 -11.45 9.10 -20.25
N ARG A 206 -11.41 9.55 -21.51
CA ARG A 206 -10.16 9.79 -22.24
C ARG A 206 -9.40 10.98 -21.64
N LEU A 207 -10.09 12.10 -21.43
CA LEU A 207 -9.53 13.28 -20.75
C LEU A 207 -9.09 12.97 -19.32
N GLU A 208 -9.93 12.25 -18.57
CA GLU A 208 -9.59 11.81 -17.22
C GLU A 208 -8.29 10.99 -17.21
N THR A 209 -8.19 10.01 -18.09
CA THR A 209 -7.04 9.10 -18.17
C THR A 209 -5.77 9.86 -18.53
N ARG A 210 -5.84 10.71 -19.55
CA ARG A 210 -4.71 11.51 -20.02
C ARG A 210 -4.22 12.46 -18.94
N TRP A 211 -5.12 13.25 -18.37
CA TRP A 211 -4.79 14.21 -17.32
C TRP A 211 -4.22 13.52 -16.08
N THR A 212 -4.81 12.39 -15.67
CA THR A 212 -4.33 11.63 -14.52
C THR A 212 -2.90 11.17 -14.72
N TYR A 213 -2.57 10.68 -15.93
CA TYR A 213 -1.21 10.27 -16.25
C TYR A 213 -0.23 11.46 -16.24
N ASP A 214 -0.58 12.55 -16.92
CA ASP A 214 0.29 13.72 -17.04
C ASP A 214 0.55 14.38 -15.69
N GLU A 215 -0.48 14.52 -14.85
CA GLU A 215 -0.33 15.06 -13.50
C GLU A 215 0.51 14.14 -12.61
N ALA A 216 0.26 12.83 -12.65
CA ALA A 216 1.04 11.85 -11.90
C ALA A 216 2.52 11.91 -12.30
N LEU A 217 2.81 12.02 -13.59
CA LEU A 217 4.17 12.10 -14.11
C LEU A 217 4.84 13.43 -13.73
N ALA A 218 4.13 14.55 -13.85
CA ALA A 218 4.64 15.87 -13.49
C ALA A 218 5.03 15.98 -12.01
N LEU A 219 4.35 15.21 -11.14
CA LEU A 219 4.63 15.15 -9.70
C LEU A 219 5.64 14.05 -9.32
N ALA A 220 5.93 13.12 -10.22
CA ALA A 220 6.89 12.05 -9.96
C ALA A 220 8.33 12.59 -9.97
N ARG A 221 9.18 12.05 -9.09
CA ARG A 221 10.61 12.40 -9.03
C ARG A 221 11.45 11.12 -8.97
N PRO A 222 12.73 11.16 -9.37
CA PRO A 222 13.64 10.04 -9.15
C PRO A 222 13.61 9.61 -7.67
N LYS A 223 13.50 8.30 -7.41
CA LYS A 223 13.32 7.65 -6.09
C LYS A 223 11.96 7.87 -5.41
N TYR A 224 11.11 8.75 -5.93
CA TYR A 224 9.79 9.12 -5.41
C TYR A 224 8.75 9.07 -6.54
N PRO A 225 8.39 7.86 -7.02
CA PRO A 225 7.39 7.69 -8.06
C PRO A 225 5.99 8.05 -7.55
N SER A 226 5.14 8.53 -8.46
CA SER A 226 3.70 8.66 -8.24
C SER A 226 3.02 7.33 -8.52
N ALA A 227 1.87 7.09 -7.89
CA ALA A 227 1.07 5.88 -8.14
C ALA A 227 -0.34 6.20 -8.63
N ILE A 228 -0.78 5.47 -9.65
CA ILE A 228 -2.16 5.40 -10.11
C ILE A 228 -2.74 4.10 -9.61
N LEU A 229 -3.71 4.18 -8.70
CA LEU A 229 -4.35 3.05 -8.06
C LEU A 229 -5.73 2.83 -8.67
N LEU A 230 -5.98 1.62 -9.15
CA LEU A 230 -7.23 1.22 -9.79
C LEU A 230 -7.88 0.08 -9.00
N PRO A 231 -9.22 -0.07 -9.00
CA PRO A 231 -9.91 -1.02 -8.13
C PRO A 231 -9.52 -2.48 -8.39
N ASN A 232 -9.33 -2.84 -9.65
CA ASN A 232 -9.10 -4.22 -10.08
C ASN A 232 -8.33 -4.28 -11.40
N HIS A 233 -7.93 -5.49 -11.79
CA HIS A 233 -7.15 -5.72 -13.01
C HIS A 233 -7.86 -5.28 -14.29
N ARG A 234 -9.21 -5.36 -14.34
CA ARG A 234 -9.97 -4.88 -15.50
C ARG A 234 -9.81 -3.37 -15.66
N ALA A 235 -9.97 -2.61 -14.57
CA ALA A 235 -9.75 -1.17 -14.56
C ALA A 235 -8.31 -0.78 -14.93
N VAL A 236 -7.31 -1.56 -14.49
CA VAL A 236 -5.90 -1.40 -14.93
C VAL A 236 -5.77 -1.51 -16.45
N LEU A 237 -6.35 -2.55 -17.05
CA LEU A 237 -6.28 -2.75 -18.50
C LEU A 237 -7.03 -1.67 -19.27
N ASP A 238 -8.22 -1.29 -18.79
CA ASP A 238 -9.03 -0.26 -19.43
C ASP A 238 -8.31 1.10 -19.40
N PHE A 239 -7.71 1.47 -18.26
CA PHE A 239 -6.87 2.67 -18.16
C PHE A 239 -5.67 2.62 -19.12
N CYS A 240 -4.92 1.51 -19.14
CA CYS A 240 -3.75 1.38 -20.01
C CYS A 240 -4.12 1.39 -21.50
N ARG A 241 -5.28 0.83 -21.86
CA ARG A 241 -5.80 0.86 -23.23
C ARG A 241 -6.13 2.28 -23.65
N VAL A 242 -6.94 2.98 -22.86
CA VAL A 242 -7.33 4.37 -23.13
C VAL A 242 -6.09 5.27 -23.21
N LEU A 243 -5.12 5.10 -22.30
CA LEU A 243 -3.88 5.84 -22.33
C LEU A 243 -3.07 5.56 -23.60
N ALA A 244 -2.93 4.29 -24.01
CA ALA A 244 -2.16 3.93 -25.20
C ALA A 244 -2.83 4.38 -26.51
N GLU A 245 -4.17 4.36 -26.56
CA GLU A 245 -4.96 4.88 -27.67
C GLU A 245 -4.84 6.41 -27.77
N ASP A 246 -4.95 7.12 -26.65
CA ASP A 246 -4.80 8.58 -26.61
C ASP A 246 -3.39 9.04 -26.99
N LEU A 247 -2.36 8.30 -26.56
CA LEU A 247 -0.96 8.54 -26.94
C LEU A 247 -0.65 8.18 -28.41
N GLY A 248 -1.57 7.54 -29.14
CA GLY A 248 -1.33 7.08 -30.50
C GLY A 248 -0.30 5.95 -30.62
N ILE A 249 -0.03 5.22 -29.53
CA ILE A 249 0.99 4.14 -29.49
C ILE A 249 0.37 2.73 -29.65
N ALA A 250 -0.95 2.61 -29.50
CA ALA A 250 -1.68 1.38 -29.81
C ALA A 250 -3.15 1.67 -30.12
N THR A 251 -3.74 0.93 -31.06
CA THR A 251 -5.18 1.03 -31.38
C THR A 251 -6.07 0.09 -30.56
N THR A 252 -5.50 -0.97 -29.97
CA THR A 252 -6.25 -1.95 -29.15
C THR A 252 -5.71 -2.05 -27.72
N GLY A 253 -4.75 -1.19 -27.37
CA GLY A 253 -4.00 -1.22 -26.12
C GLY A 253 -2.89 -2.29 -26.06
N PRO A 254 -2.08 -2.24 -24.98
CA PRO A 254 -1.00 -3.20 -24.73
C PRO A 254 -1.52 -4.61 -24.39
N LYS A 255 -0.73 -5.64 -24.73
CA LYS A 255 -1.05 -7.04 -24.43
C LYS A 255 -0.72 -7.42 -22.99
N VAL A 256 -1.46 -8.39 -22.46
CA VAL A 256 -1.21 -9.04 -21.16
C VAL A 256 -1.44 -10.55 -21.27
N GLU A 257 -0.77 -11.33 -20.42
CA GLU A 257 -1.01 -12.77 -20.34
C GLU A 257 -2.23 -13.06 -19.47
N VAL A 258 -3.16 -13.87 -19.98
CA VAL A 258 -4.39 -14.26 -19.29
C VAL A 258 -4.44 -15.78 -19.17
N LYS A 259 -4.68 -16.29 -17.95
CA LYS A 259 -4.96 -17.70 -17.68
C LYS A 259 -6.27 -17.85 -16.92
N ASN A 260 -7.14 -18.74 -17.38
CA ASN A 260 -8.46 -19.00 -16.78
C ASN A 260 -9.28 -17.70 -16.55
N GLY A 261 -9.25 -16.79 -17.53
CA GLY A 261 -9.97 -15.51 -17.45
C GLY A 261 -9.38 -14.49 -16.47
N ARG A 262 -8.18 -14.72 -15.91
CA ARG A 262 -7.48 -13.81 -15.02
C ARG A 262 -6.15 -13.37 -15.62
N VAL A 263 -5.84 -12.08 -15.49
CA VAL A 263 -4.52 -11.56 -15.86
C VAL A 263 -3.49 -12.17 -14.92
N VAL A 264 -2.45 -12.79 -15.48
CA VAL A 264 -1.38 -13.42 -14.71
C VAL A 264 -0.02 -12.77 -14.92
N ASP A 265 0.16 -12.02 -16.02
CA ASP A 265 1.44 -11.37 -16.32
C ASP A 265 1.26 -10.03 -17.05
N TYR A 266 2.01 -9.04 -16.59
CA TYR A 266 2.03 -7.66 -17.07
C TYR A 266 3.35 -7.28 -17.78
N ARG A 267 4.30 -8.23 -17.97
CA ARG A 267 5.59 -7.94 -18.60
C ARG A 267 5.46 -7.42 -20.03
N GLU A 268 4.55 -7.97 -20.83
CA GLU A 268 4.31 -7.47 -22.19
C GLU A 268 3.75 -6.04 -22.18
N LEU A 269 2.84 -5.74 -21.24
CA LEU A 269 2.30 -4.39 -21.06
C LEU A 269 3.40 -3.40 -20.68
N ASN A 270 4.26 -3.79 -19.73
CA ASN A 270 5.41 -2.97 -19.33
C ASN A 270 6.40 -2.78 -20.48
N ALA A 271 6.70 -3.82 -21.25
CA ALA A 271 7.58 -3.75 -22.42
C ALA A 271 7.00 -2.84 -23.51
N HIS A 272 5.68 -2.84 -23.71
CA HIS A 272 5.02 -1.98 -24.68
C HIS A 272 5.21 -0.49 -24.34
N PHE A 273 4.95 -0.08 -23.10
CA PHE A 273 5.18 1.31 -22.68
C PHE A 273 6.66 1.69 -22.71
N GLU A 274 7.55 0.77 -22.32
CA GLU A 274 9.00 1.00 -22.38
C GLU A 274 9.49 1.20 -23.82
N ALA A 275 9.01 0.39 -24.78
CA ALA A 275 9.37 0.51 -26.20
C ALA A 275 8.98 1.88 -26.80
N HIS A 276 7.90 2.48 -26.29
CA HIS A 276 7.44 3.81 -26.66
C HIS A 276 8.00 4.92 -25.77
N ARG A 277 8.97 4.60 -24.90
CA ARG A 277 9.64 5.53 -23.98
C ARG A 277 8.68 6.23 -23.01
N MET A 278 7.54 5.60 -22.70
CA MET A 278 6.58 6.14 -21.74
C MET A 278 7.05 5.84 -20.31
N PRO A 279 7.21 6.85 -19.44
CA PRO A 279 7.57 6.65 -18.02
C PRO A 279 6.37 6.17 -17.20
N VAL A 280 5.83 5.01 -17.55
CA VAL A 280 4.74 4.35 -16.85
C VAL A 280 4.97 2.85 -16.80
N ARG A 281 4.61 2.21 -15.68
CA ARG A 281 4.79 0.77 -15.51
C ARG A 281 3.75 0.19 -14.58
N TYR A 282 3.23 -0.98 -14.91
CA TYR A 282 2.51 -1.79 -13.94
C TYR A 282 3.48 -2.34 -12.89
N PHE A 283 3.14 -2.14 -11.61
CA PHE A 283 3.85 -2.70 -10.47
C PHE A 283 2.86 -3.50 -9.62
N GLY A 284 3.19 -4.74 -9.29
CA GLY A 284 2.31 -5.61 -8.51
C GLY A 284 2.44 -7.08 -8.87
N ASN A 285 1.95 -7.98 -8.01
CA ASN A 285 1.96 -9.43 -8.24
C ASN A 285 3.33 -10.02 -8.63
N GLY A 286 4.43 -9.43 -8.14
CA GLY A 286 5.79 -9.85 -8.48
C GLY A 286 6.30 -9.36 -9.84
N ILE A 287 5.59 -8.44 -10.49
CA ILE A 287 5.99 -7.77 -11.73
C ILE A 287 6.41 -6.33 -11.43
N GLY A 288 7.52 -5.90 -12.04
CA GLY A 288 8.15 -4.60 -11.84
C GLY A 288 9.04 -4.54 -10.59
N ASP A 289 9.86 -3.50 -10.48
CA ASP A 289 10.71 -3.23 -9.33
C ASP A 289 10.60 -1.75 -8.91
N LEU A 290 10.67 -1.45 -7.61
CA LEU A 290 10.65 -0.06 -7.14
C LEU A 290 11.90 0.72 -7.55
N SER A 291 13.03 0.03 -7.71
CA SER A 291 14.30 0.61 -8.17
C SER A 291 14.23 1.12 -9.62
N ASP A 292 13.20 0.70 -10.38
CA ASP A 292 12.92 1.25 -11.71
C ASP A 292 12.73 2.77 -11.71
N ALA A 293 12.30 3.33 -10.57
CA ALA A 293 12.10 4.77 -10.38
C ALA A 293 13.36 5.50 -9.87
N ASP A 294 14.48 4.82 -9.59
CA ASP A 294 15.64 5.48 -8.96
C ASP A 294 16.36 6.47 -9.88
N GLY A 295 16.33 6.24 -11.19
CA GLY A 295 17.05 7.04 -12.19
C GLY A 295 16.21 8.10 -12.92
N ARG A 296 14.88 8.05 -12.82
CA ARG A 296 13.97 8.96 -13.55
C ARG A 296 12.60 9.07 -12.87
N PRO A 297 11.84 10.15 -13.11
CA PRO A 297 10.41 10.18 -12.83
C PRO A 297 9.71 8.96 -13.47
N LEU A 298 8.87 8.29 -12.70
CA LEU A 298 8.14 7.10 -13.13
C LEU A 298 6.77 7.08 -12.46
N VAL A 299 5.75 6.68 -13.22
CA VAL A 299 4.39 6.44 -12.71
C VAL A 299 4.15 4.94 -12.57
N PHE A 300 3.80 4.50 -11.38
CA PHE A 300 3.37 3.11 -11.16
C PHE A 300 1.86 2.97 -11.27
N ILE A 301 1.40 2.02 -12.08
CA ILE A 301 0.00 1.61 -12.14
C ILE A 301 -0.16 0.34 -11.31
N MET A 302 -1.13 0.35 -10.39
CA MET A 302 -1.35 -0.74 -9.45
C MET A 302 -2.84 -0.98 -9.23
N THR A 303 -3.21 -2.16 -8.74
CA THR A 303 -4.53 -2.37 -8.14
C THR A 303 -4.53 -1.92 -6.66
N TYR A 304 -5.69 -1.58 -6.11
CA TYR A 304 -5.85 -1.29 -4.66
C TYR A 304 -5.22 -2.39 -3.81
N HIS A 305 -5.47 -3.66 -4.15
CA HIS A 305 -4.87 -4.82 -3.47
C HIS A 305 -3.34 -4.83 -3.56
N SER A 306 -2.77 -4.67 -4.76
CA SER A 306 -1.32 -4.73 -4.96
C SER A 306 -0.56 -3.58 -4.30
N SER A 307 -1.24 -2.47 -4.03
CA SER A 307 -0.68 -1.30 -3.34
C SER A 307 -0.51 -1.52 -1.83
N LYS A 308 -1.13 -2.56 -1.26
CA LYS A 308 -1.09 -2.79 0.19
C LYS A 308 0.35 -3.03 0.67
N GLY A 309 0.70 -2.35 1.76
CA GLY A 309 2.04 -2.33 2.33
C GLY A 309 3.00 -1.37 1.61
N LEU A 310 2.57 -0.68 0.55
CA LEU A 310 3.36 0.31 -0.17
C LEU A 310 2.83 1.72 0.06
N ASP A 311 3.68 2.69 -0.26
CA ASP A 311 3.45 4.09 0.02
C ASP A 311 4.07 4.99 -1.03
N PHE A 312 3.35 6.04 -1.41
CA PHE A 312 3.77 7.00 -2.43
C PHE A 312 3.52 8.43 -1.94
N ASP A 313 4.37 9.37 -2.36
CA ASP A 313 4.17 10.78 -2.03
C ASP A 313 2.86 11.27 -2.66
N VAL A 314 2.63 10.87 -3.91
CA VAL A 314 1.46 11.23 -4.70
C VAL A 314 0.72 9.97 -5.15
N VAL A 315 -0.59 9.94 -4.91
CA VAL A 315 -1.50 8.88 -5.33
C VAL A 315 -2.67 9.46 -6.11
N HIS A 316 -2.97 8.85 -7.25
CA HIS A 316 -4.17 9.10 -8.04
C HIS A 316 -5.10 7.89 -7.97
N MET A 317 -6.39 8.13 -7.85
CA MET A 317 -7.45 7.12 -7.90
C MET A 317 -8.48 7.56 -8.96
N PRO A 318 -8.28 7.23 -10.25
CA PRO A 318 -9.19 7.61 -11.31
C PRO A 318 -10.32 6.59 -11.50
N GLY A 319 -11.30 6.95 -12.33
CA GLY A 319 -12.41 6.09 -12.72
C GLY A 319 -13.42 5.88 -11.59
N LEU A 320 -13.53 6.83 -10.65
CA LEU A 320 -14.45 6.75 -9.51
C LEU A 320 -15.88 7.13 -9.92
N VAL A 321 -16.40 6.51 -10.98
CA VAL A 321 -17.77 6.71 -11.47
C VAL A 321 -18.79 5.90 -10.67
N SER A 322 -20.05 6.30 -10.66
CA SER A 322 -21.12 5.64 -9.89
C SER A 322 -21.31 4.14 -10.20
N THR A 323 -20.98 3.71 -11.43
CA THR A 323 -21.08 2.31 -11.86
C THR A 323 -19.83 1.49 -11.58
N MET A 324 -18.78 2.10 -11.03
CA MET A 324 -17.52 1.42 -10.77
C MET A 324 -17.69 0.41 -9.63
N GLN A 325 -17.23 -0.82 -9.86
CA GLN A 325 -17.21 -1.87 -8.85
C GLN A 325 -15.78 -2.09 -8.35
N ILE A 326 -15.58 -1.93 -7.04
CA ILE A 326 -14.29 -2.24 -6.40
C ILE A 326 -14.09 -3.76 -6.36
N ILE A 327 -15.11 -4.49 -5.92
CA ILE A 327 -15.17 -5.96 -5.92
C ILE A 327 -16.48 -6.47 -6.54
N PRO A 328 -16.54 -7.75 -6.98
CA PRO A 328 -17.78 -8.33 -7.48
C PRO A 328 -18.86 -8.44 -6.39
N THR A 329 -20.13 -8.24 -6.75
CA THR A 329 -21.28 -8.28 -5.81
C THR A 329 -21.31 -9.52 -4.92
N ARG A 330 -21.02 -10.71 -5.47
CA ARG A 330 -20.94 -11.96 -4.70
C ARG A 330 -19.94 -11.92 -3.53
N ALA A 331 -18.85 -11.15 -3.68
CA ALA A 331 -17.85 -11.04 -2.62
C ALA A 331 -18.33 -10.11 -1.49
N LEU A 332 -19.25 -9.18 -1.77
CA LEU A 332 -19.88 -8.34 -0.77
C LEU A 332 -20.90 -9.12 0.09
N GLU A 333 -21.48 -10.20 -0.43
CA GLU A 333 -22.38 -11.06 0.35
C GLU A 333 -21.62 -11.75 1.50
N GLU A 334 -20.38 -12.18 1.23
CA GLU A 334 -19.50 -12.81 2.23
C GLU A 334 -18.74 -11.78 3.08
N ALA A 335 -18.42 -10.62 2.51
CA ALA A 335 -17.65 -9.56 3.15
C ALA A 335 -18.20 -8.16 2.84
N PRO A 336 -19.26 -7.71 3.55
CA PRO A 336 -20.02 -6.50 3.21
C PRO A 336 -19.23 -5.18 3.23
N ASP A 337 -18.11 -5.13 3.94
CA ASP A 337 -17.28 -3.92 4.07
C ASP A 337 -15.99 -3.98 3.26
N LEU A 338 -15.74 -5.05 2.50
CA LEU A 338 -14.47 -5.25 1.82
C LEU A 338 -14.18 -4.18 0.75
N ASP A 339 -15.20 -3.68 0.05
CA ASP A 339 -15.04 -2.57 -0.90
C ASP A 339 -14.62 -1.27 -0.22
N ARG A 340 -15.24 -0.92 0.93
CA ARG A 340 -14.88 0.21 1.78
C ARG A 340 -13.48 0.07 2.30
N THR A 341 -13.10 -1.11 2.79
CA THR A 341 -11.74 -1.37 3.29
C THR A 341 -10.71 -1.25 2.18
N LEU A 342 -10.99 -1.74 0.97
CA LEU A 342 -10.09 -1.59 -0.18
C LEU A 342 -9.96 -0.13 -0.63
N PHE A 343 -11.05 0.62 -0.65
CA PHE A 343 -11.03 2.05 -0.93
C PHE A 343 -10.19 2.80 0.11
N PHE A 344 -10.38 2.50 1.39
CA PHE A 344 -9.59 3.06 2.48
C PHE A 344 -8.09 2.70 2.36
N VAL A 345 -7.77 1.43 2.07
CA VAL A 345 -6.40 0.99 1.84
C VAL A 345 -5.77 1.80 0.71
N ALA A 346 -6.46 2.02 -0.41
CA ALA A 346 -5.97 2.82 -1.52
C ALA A 346 -5.73 4.29 -1.14
N MET A 347 -6.67 4.94 -0.45
CA MET A 347 -6.53 6.34 0.01
C MET A 347 -5.32 6.52 0.94
N THR A 348 -5.12 5.56 1.85
CA THR A 348 -4.01 5.59 2.81
C THR A 348 -2.64 5.33 2.19
N ARG A 349 -2.58 5.03 0.88
CA ARG A 349 -1.29 4.89 0.18
C ARG A 349 -0.60 6.22 -0.09
N SER A 350 -1.33 7.34 -0.02
CA SER A 350 -0.77 8.69 -0.18
C SER A 350 0.05 9.15 1.05
N ARG A 351 1.06 10.00 0.84
CA ARG A 351 1.81 10.67 1.92
C ARG A 351 1.72 12.19 1.87
N GLU A 352 1.61 12.78 0.68
CA GLU A 352 1.59 14.23 0.48
C GLU A 352 0.38 14.69 -0.33
N ARG A 353 -0.04 13.93 -1.35
CA ARG A 353 -1.18 14.29 -2.20
C ARG A 353 -2.02 13.07 -2.59
N LEU A 354 -3.33 13.21 -2.44
CA LEU A 354 -4.33 12.27 -2.95
C LEU A 354 -5.21 12.99 -3.96
N VAL A 355 -5.21 12.51 -5.19
CA VAL A 355 -6.11 12.99 -6.24
C VAL A 355 -7.07 11.87 -6.62
N MET A 356 -8.35 12.15 -6.46
CA MET A 356 -9.43 11.28 -6.89
C MET A 356 -10.06 11.89 -8.13
N SER A 357 -10.48 11.08 -9.09
CA SER A 357 -11.17 11.60 -10.26
C SER A 357 -12.26 10.66 -10.76
N TYR A 358 -13.19 11.26 -11.52
CA TYR A 358 -14.23 10.53 -12.22
C TYR A 358 -14.64 11.29 -13.48
N SER A 359 -15.06 10.56 -14.51
CA SER A 359 -15.67 11.13 -15.71
C SER A 359 -17.20 10.99 -15.72
N GLY A 360 -17.91 11.97 -16.28
CA GLY A 360 -19.36 11.94 -16.45
C GLY A 360 -20.13 12.60 -15.31
N SER A 361 -21.40 12.23 -15.14
CA SER A 361 -22.34 12.99 -14.29
C SER A 361 -22.27 12.64 -12.81
N HIS A 362 -22.05 11.37 -12.46
CA HIS A 362 -22.19 10.88 -11.08
C HIS A 362 -20.92 10.18 -10.61
N ALA A 363 -20.44 10.59 -9.45
CA ALA A 363 -19.29 9.98 -8.81
C ALA A 363 -19.71 8.69 -8.07
N HIS A 364 -18.72 7.89 -7.69
CA HIS A 364 -18.91 6.74 -6.83
C HIS A 364 -19.44 7.18 -5.46
N ALA A 365 -20.32 6.39 -4.83
CA ALA A 365 -20.97 6.75 -3.56
C ALA A 365 -19.97 7.13 -2.46
N PHE A 366 -18.79 6.49 -2.42
CA PHE A 366 -17.73 6.83 -1.48
C PHE A 366 -17.12 8.21 -1.71
N VAL A 367 -17.06 8.68 -2.95
CA VAL A 367 -16.60 10.03 -3.31
C VAL A 367 -17.67 11.06 -2.93
N GLU A 368 -18.95 10.76 -3.18
CA GLU A 368 -20.06 11.65 -2.84
C GLU A 368 -20.16 11.90 -1.33
N GLY A 369 -19.85 10.88 -0.52
CA GLY A 369 -19.84 10.99 0.95
C GLY A 369 -18.64 11.75 1.54
N LEU A 370 -17.63 12.10 0.75
CA LEU A 370 -16.43 12.74 1.28
C LEU A 370 -16.72 14.13 1.90
N PRO A 371 -16.06 14.49 3.01
CA PRO A 371 -16.23 15.76 3.69
C PRO A 371 -15.77 16.95 2.80
N ARG A 372 -16.70 17.85 2.47
CA ARG A 372 -16.45 19.01 1.58
C ARG A 372 -15.50 20.05 2.17
N ASP A 373 -15.37 20.10 3.49
CA ASP A 373 -14.44 20.99 4.19
C ASP A 373 -12.99 20.46 4.22
N ALA A 374 -12.79 19.19 3.85
CA ALA A 374 -11.47 18.54 3.86
C ALA A 374 -10.99 18.09 2.47
N VAL A 375 -11.83 18.21 1.44
CA VAL A 375 -11.52 17.81 0.05
C VAL A 375 -11.85 18.95 -0.90
N ALA A 376 -10.88 19.35 -1.72
CA ALA A 376 -11.12 20.29 -2.80
C ALA A 376 -11.86 19.59 -3.95
N PHE A 377 -13.06 20.03 -4.27
CA PHE A 377 -13.78 19.57 -5.46
C PHE A 377 -13.60 20.57 -6.60
N SER A 378 -13.26 20.07 -7.78
CA SER A 378 -13.15 20.89 -8.98
C SER A 378 -13.62 20.12 -10.21
N GLU A 379 -13.97 20.85 -11.26
CA GLU A 379 -14.21 20.28 -12.58
C GLU A 379 -13.00 20.59 -13.48
N HIS A 380 -12.69 19.70 -14.41
CA HIS A 380 -11.77 20.00 -15.49
C HIS A 380 -12.54 20.79 -16.54
N ILE A 381 -12.09 22.01 -16.78
CA ILE A 381 -12.57 22.83 -17.89
C ILE A 381 -11.46 22.72 -18.94
N GLU A 382 -11.76 22.13 -20.10
CA GLU A 382 -10.89 22.29 -21.26
C GLU A 382 -10.77 23.80 -21.52
N THR A 383 -9.59 24.38 -21.31
CA THR A 383 -9.29 25.64 -21.97
C THR A 383 -9.32 25.33 -23.47
N PRO A 384 -10.13 26.03 -24.28
CA PRO A 384 -10.00 25.92 -25.73
C PRO A 384 -8.54 26.16 -26.04
N ASP A 385 -7.93 25.26 -26.81
CA ASP A 385 -6.57 25.42 -27.30
C ASP A 385 -6.43 26.88 -27.77
N GLU A 386 -5.42 27.59 -27.26
CA GLU A 386 -4.92 28.77 -27.94
C GLU A 386 -4.51 28.24 -29.31
N GLU A 387 -5.39 28.44 -30.31
CA GLU A 387 -5.03 28.33 -31.71
C GLU A 387 -3.70 29.05 -31.82
N GLU A 388 -2.63 28.31 -32.11
CA GLU A 388 -1.40 28.92 -32.57
C GLU A 388 -1.83 29.86 -33.69
N ASP A 389 -1.83 31.16 -33.40
CA ASP A 389 -1.89 32.24 -34.37
C ASP A 389 -0.65 32.03 -35.27
N ILE A 390 -0.78 31.11 -36.22
CA ILE A 390 0.07 31.01 -37.40
C ILE A 390 -0.30 32.24 -38.22
N LEU A 391 0.31 33.36 -37.84
CA LEU A 391 0.40 34.55 -38.67
C LEU A 391 1.08 34.14 -39.98
N PHE A 392 0.32 34.28 -41.06
CA PHE A 392 0.74 34.12 -42.46
C PHE A 392 1.92 35.00 -42.85
#